data_AF-A0AAU5WBD2-F1
#
_entry.id   AF-A0AAU5WBD2-F1
#
_cell.length_a   1.000
_cell.length_b   1.000
_cell.length_c   1.000
_cell.angle_alpha   90.00
_cell.angle_beta   90.00
_cell.angle_gamma   90.00
#
_symmetry.space_group_name_H-M   'P 1'
#
loop_
_entity.id
_entity.type
_entity.pdbx_description
1 polymer ?
#
loop_
_entity_poly.entity_id
_entity_poly.type
_entity_poly.pdbx_seq_one_letter_code
_entity_poly.pdbx_strand_id
1 'polypeptide(L)' 'MYSPTSVGDCVEVASLQGPVIALRDSKDPGGPKLLVPRDDFRRFAQALKDAWRPTP' A
#
# COMPACT_ATOMS: atom_id res chain seq x y z
N MET A 1 12.07 8.96 26.56
CA MET A 1 11.64 8.05 25.48
C MET A 1 10.84 8.87 24.49
N TYR A 2 11.52 9.43 23.49
CA TYR A 2 10.87 10.08 22.35
C TYR A 2 10.90 9.01 21.26
N SER A 3 9.76 8.40 20.94
CA SER A 3 9.71 7.63 19.70
C SER A 3 9.86 8.65 18.58
N PRO A 4 10.99 8.70 17.83
CA PRO A 4 10.92 9.32 16.52
C PRO A 4 9.82 8.53 15.85
N THR A 5 8.73 9.21 15.46
CA THR A 5 7.59 8.57 14.82
C THR A 5 8.14 7.54 13.84
N SER A 6 7.97 6.25 14.16
CA SER A 6 8.01 5.26 13.10
C SER A 6 7.04 5.84 12.09
N VAL A 7 7.54 6.18 10.91
CA VAL A 7 6.73 6.50 9.75
C VAL A 7 6.06 5.18 9.35
N GLY A 8 5.25 4.66 10.26
CA GLY A 8 4.62 3.36 10.21
C GLY A 8 3.61 3.40 9.09
N ASP A 9 3.72 2.41 8.23
CA ASP A 9 3.03 2.33 6.95
C ASP A 9 1.55 2.72 7.09
N CYS A 10 1.21 3.93 6.60
CA CYS A 10 -0.14 4.50 6.65
C CYS A 10 -1.17 3.68 5.83
N VAL A 11 -0.71 2.67 5.10
CA VAL A 11 -1.53 1.80 4.27
C VAL A 11 -1.13 0.36 4.55
N GLU A 12 -2.11 -0.48 4.84
CA GLU A 12 -1.92 -1.92 4.94
C GLU A 12 -2.39 -2.62 3.68
N VAL A 13 -1.67 -3.67 3.30
CA VAL A 13 -1.89 -4.42 2.06
C VAL A 13 -2.04 -5.90 2.38
N ALA A 14 -3.13 -6.51 1.91
CA ALA A 14 -3.39 -7.94 2.09
C ALA A 14 -3.70 -8.62 0.75
N SER A 15 -3.08 -9.76 0.51
CA SER A 15 -3.49 -10.64 -0.59
C SER A 15 -4.66 -11.49 -0.14
N LEU A 16 -5.77 -11.45 -0.88
CA LEU A 16 -6.94 -12.27 -0.60
C LEU A 16 -6.95 -13.55 -1.44
N GLN A 17 -7.89 -14.43 -1.16
CA GLN A 17 -8.19 -15.59 -2.01
C GLN A 17 -8.75 -15.08 -3.35
N GLY A 18 -8.17 -15.53 -4.46
CA GLY A 18 -8.44 -14.98 -5.80
C GLY A 18 -7.42 -13.90 -6.25
N PRO A 19 -7.60 -13.32 -7.44
CA PRO A 19 -6.63 -12.37 -8.02
C PRO A 19 -6.83 -10.94 -7.51
N VAL A 20 -7.00 -10.75 -6.19
CA VAL A 20 -7.33 -9.44 -5.59
C VAL A 20 -6.36 -9.06 -4.46
N ILE A 21 -6.01 -7.78 -4.40
CA ILE A 21 -5.27 -7.14 -3.32
C ILE A 21 -6.21 -6.17 -2.60
N ALA A 22 -6.27 -6.27 -1.28
CA ALA A 22 -7.00 -5.34 -0.44
C ALA A 22 -6.04 -4.30 0.15
N LEU A 23 -6.43 -3.03 0.07
CA LEU A 23 -5.75 -1.92 0.72
C LEU A 23 -6.70 -1.20 1.67
N ARG A 24 -6.16 -0.70 2.77
CA ARG A 24 -6.87 0.21 3.67
C ARG A 24 -5.92 1.11 4.44
N ASP A 25 -6.46 2.18 5.00
CA ASP A 25 -5.76 2.96 6.02
C ASP A 25 -5.50 2.07 7.25
N SER A 26 -4.27 2.12 7.76
CA SER A 26 -3.92 1.47 9.03
C SER A 26 -4.56 2.18 10.22
N LYS A 27 -4.76 3.50 10.12
CA LYS A 27 -5.27 4.37 11.18
C LYS A 27 -6.79 4.36 11.28
N ASP A 28 -7.49 3.91 10.24
CA ASP A 28 -8.94 3.71 10.24
C ASP A 28 -9.31 2.30 9.75
N PRO A 29 -9.22 1.27 10.63
CA PRO A 29 -9.54 -0.11 10.26
C PRO A 29 -11.00 -0.33 9.85
N GLY A 30 -11.91 0.53 10.33
CA GLY A 30 -13.33 0.54 10.03
C GLY A 30 -13.69 1.27 8.75
N GLY A 31 -12.75 2.07 8.23
CA GLY A 31 -12.92 2.84 7.01
C GLY A 31 -13.00 1.99 5.73
N PRO A 32 -13.23 2.66 4.59
CA PRO A 32 -13.34 2.02 3.28
C PRO A 32 -12.12 1.17 2.92
N LYS A 33 -12.36 0.04 2.24
CA LYS A 33 -11.32 -0.86 1.75
C LYS A 33 -11.32 -0.81 0.23
N LEU A 34 -10.14 -0.63 -0.35
CA LEU A 34 -9.96 -0.67 -1.80
C LEU A 34 -9.60 -2.11 -2.20
N LEU A 35 -10.37 -2.68 -3.12
CA LEU A 35 -10.09 -3.99 -3.70
C LEU A 35 -9.64 -3.78 -5.14
N VAL A 36 -8.44 -4.24 -5.46
CA VAL A 36 -7.85 -4.08 -6.79
C VAL A 36 -7.42 -5.43 -7.34
N PRO A 37 -7.55 -5.68 -8.65
CA PRO A 37 -6.95 -6.85 -9.26
C PRO A 37 -5.43 -6.88 -9.02
N ARG A 38 -4.88 -8.08 -8.79
CA ARG A 38 -3.44 -8.26 -8.49
C ARG A 38 -2.54 -7.73 -9.60
N ASP A 39 -2.94 -7.90 -10.86
CA ASP A 39 -2.15 -7.42 -12.00
C ASP A 39 -2.14 -5.89 -12.08
N ASP A 40 -3.25 -5.24 -11.74
CA ASP A 40 -3.32 -3.77 -11.69
C ASP A 40 -2.50 -3.22 -10.53
N PHE A 41 -2.56 -3.87 -9.35
CA PHE A 41 -1.71 -3.50 -8.22
C PHE A 41 -0.22 -3.62 -8.55
N ARG A 42 0.19 -4.67 -9.29
CA ARG A 42 1.57 -4.81 -9.75
C ARG A 42 1.99 -3.66 -10.66
N ARG A 43 1.15 -3.26 -11.62
CA ARG A 43 1.41 -2.13 -12.52
C ARG A 43 1.52 -0.83 -11.73
N PHE A 44 0.61 -0.59 -10.79
CA PHE A 44 0.64 0.57 -9.91
C PHE A 44 1.93 0.63 -9.07
N ALA A 45 2.29 -0.45 -8.40
CA ALA A 45 3.49 -0.51 -7.58
C ALA A 45 4.77 -0.33 -8.41
N GLN A 46 4.79 -0.81 -9.66
CA GLN A 46 5.90 -0.58 -10.58
C GLN A 46 6.02 0.90 -10.94
N ALA A 47 4.91 1.56 -11.28
CA ALA A 47 4.91 2.99 -11.59
C ALA A 47 5.43 3.84 -10.41
N LEU A 48 5.04 3.49 -9.18
CA LEU A 48 5.56 4.17 -7.98
C LEU A 48 7.08 4.00 -7.82
N LYS A 49 7.60 2.78 -8.03
CA LYS A 49 9.04 2.51 -7.96
C LYS A 49 9.80 3.31 -8.99
N ASP A 50 9.28 3.39 -10.21
CA ASP A 50 9.91 4.14 -11.30
C ASP A 50 9.88 5.65 -11.02
N ALA A 51 8.77 6.18 -10.48
CA ALA A 51 8.63 7.58 -10.11
C ALA A 51 9.52 8.00 -8.92
N TRP A 52 9.82 7.08 -7.99
CA TRP A 52 10.62 7.38 -6.81
C TRP A 52 12.12 7.12 -6.98
N ARG A 53 12.56 6.57 -8.12
CA ARG A 53 14.00 6.48 -8.39
C ARG A 53 14.57 7.91 -8.44
N PRO A 54 15.50 8.27 -7.53
CA PRO A 54 16.25 9.50 -7.71
C PRO A 54 17.03 9.39 -9.01
N THR A 55 16.89 10.37 -9.90
CA THR A 55 17.85 10.53 -11.01
C THR A 55 19.26 10.65 -10.42
N PRO A 56 20.28 10.03 -11.05
CA PRO A 56 21.68 10.14 -10.60
C PRO A 56 22.13 11.59 -10.41
#